data_AF-A0A140LHP8-F1
#
_entry.id   AF-A0A140LHP8-F1
#
_cell.length_a   1.000
_cell.length_b   1.000
_cell.length_c   1.000
_cell.angle_alpha   90.00
_cell.angle_beta   90.00
_cell.angle_gamma   90.00
#
_symmetry.space_group_name_H-M   'P 1'
#
loop_
_entity.id
_entity.type
_entity.pdbx_description
1 polymer ?
#
loop_
_entity_poly.entity_id
_entity_poly.type
_entity_poly.pdbx_seq_one_letter_code
_entity_poly.pdbx_strand_id
1 'polypeptide(L)'
;MPVERMRMRPWLEEQINSNTIPGLKWLNKEKKIFQIPWMHAARHGWDVEKDAPLFRNWAIHTGKHQPGIDKPDPKTWKANFRCAMNSL
;
A
#
# COMPACT_ATOMS: atom_id res chain seq x y z
N MET A 1 21.11 -11.85 -10.02
CA MET A 1 21.32 -10.43 -9.67
C MET A 1 20.22 -10.00 -8.71
N PRO A 2 20.46 -9.20 -7.66
CA PRO A 2 19.38 -8.67 -6.86
C PRO A 2 18.48 -7.82 -7.76
N VAL A 3 17.19 -8.12 -7.80
CA VAL A 3 16.22 -7.25 -8.47
C VAL A 3 16.20 -5.93 -7.69
N GLU A 4 16.61 -4.84 -8.31
CA GLU A 4 16.58 -3.52 -7.69
C GLU A 4 15.11 -3.14 -7.44
N ARG A 5 14.68 -3.17 -6.18
CA ARG A 5 13.29 -2.85 -5.80
C ARG A 5 13.14 -1.34 -5.73
N MET A 6 12.08 -0.83 -6.36
CA MET A 6 11.72 0.59 -6.26
C MET A 6 11.55 1.01 -4.80
N ARG A 7 12.11 2.18 -4.47
CA ARG A 7 11.90 2.81 -3.17
C ARG A 7 10.44 3.25 -3.01
N MET A 8 10.04 3.53 -1.77
CA MET A 8 8.65 3.81 -1.41
C MET A 8 7.99 4.92 -2.24
N ARG A 9 8.68 6.06 -2.44
CA ARG A 9 8.13 7.20 -3.19
C ARG A 9 7.78 6.86 -4.66
N PRO A 10 8.74 6.42 -5.51
CA PRO A 10 8.40 6.08 -6.90
C PRO A 10 7.39 4.94 -7.00
N TRP A 11 7.49 3.92 -6.13
CA TRP A 11 6.52 2.84 -6.10
C TRP A 11 5.10 3.34 -5.78
N LEU A 12 4.94 4.23 -4.80
CA LEU A 12 3.63 4.77 -4.42
C LEU A 12 3.05 5.65 -5.55
N GLU A 13 3.88 6.44 -6.23
CA GLU A 13 3.43 7.23 -7.38
C GLU A 13 2.86 6.34 -8.48
N GLU A 14 3.49 5.18 -8.77
CA GLU A 14 2.95 4.20 -9.72
C GLU A 14 1.61 3.62 -9.24
N GLN A 15 1.48 3.27 -7.96
CA GLN A 15 0.21 2.76 -7.43
C GLN A 15 -0.92 3.79 -7.59
N ILE A 16 -0.66 5.07 -7.30
CA ILE A 16 -1.64 6.15 -7.49
C ILE A 16 -1.97 6.33 -8.97
N ASN A 17 -0.97 6.32 -9.85
CA ASN A 17 -1.17 6.49 -11.30
C ASN A 17 -1.94 5.31 -11.92
N SER A 18 -1.84 4.10 -11.35
CA SER A 18 -2.54 2.92 -11.85
C SER A 18 -4.06 3.02 -11.75
N ASN A 19 -4.59 3.85 -10.83
CA ASN A 19 -6.02 3.98 -10.55
C ASN A 19 -6.73 2.64 -10.26
N THR A 20 -6.00 1.62 -9.81
CA THR A 20 -6.56 0.28 -9.54
C THR A 20 -7.15 0.15 -8.14
N ILE A 21 -6.72 0.98 -7.19
CA ILE A 21 -7.15 0.94 -5.80
C ILE A 21 -8.18 2.07 -5.56
N PRO A 22 -9.46 1.75 -5.29
CA PRO A 22 -10.48 2.76 -5.04
C PRO A 22 -10.08 3.71 -3.91
N GLY A 23 -10.18 5.01 -4.17
CA GLY A 23 -9.85 6.05 -3.20
C GLY A 23 -8.36 6.40 -3.12
N LEU A 24 -7.43 5.63 -3.71
CA LEU A 24 -6.04 6.04 -3.87
C LEU A 24 -5.90 6.93 -5.11
N LYS A 25 -5.77 8.25 -4.92
CA LYS A 25 -5.78 9.20 -6.05
C LYS A 25 -5.01 10.48 -5.76
N TRP A 26 -4.55 11.12 -6.83
CA TRP A 26 -4.06 12.50 -6.77
C TRP A 26 -5.21 13.45 -6.43
N LEU A 27 -4.98 14.36 -5.49
CA LEU A 27 -5.83 15.53 -5.26
C LEU A 27 -5.28 16.74 -6.03
N ASN A 28 -3.95 16.84 -6.09
CA ASN A 28 -3.24 17.78 -6.96
C ASN A 28 -1.89 17.16 -7.35
N LYS A 29 -1.76 16.74 -8.62
CA LYS A 29 -0.56 16.04 -9.11
C LYS A 29 0.67 16.96 -9.18
N GLU A 30 0.48 18.23 -9.52
CA GLU A 30 1.56 19.23 -9.62
C GLU A 30 2.18 19.51 -8.25
N LYS A 31 1.34 19.66 -7.22
CA LYS A 31 1.78 19.86 -5.82
C LYS A 31 2.09 18.55 -5.10
N LYS A 32 2.04 17.41 -5.79
CA LYS A 32 2.24 16.07 -5.23
C LYS A 32 1.35 15.77 -4.00
N ILE A 33 0.13 16.29 -4.01
CA ILE A 33 -0.89 16.04 -2.97
C ILE A 33 -1.79 14.88 -3.44
N PHE A 34 -1.90 13.86 -2.61
CA PHE A 34 -2.71 12.67 -2.87
C PHE A 34 -3.44 12.22 -1.60
N GLN A 35 -4.43 11.35 -1.76
CA GLN A 35 -5.13 10.71 -0.65
C GLN A 35 -4.93 9.19 -0.67
N ILE A 36 -4.92 8.60 0.53
CA ILE A 36 -4.86 7.14 0.73
C ILE A 36 -6.11 6.73 1.54
N PRO A 37 -6.88 5.71 1.11
CA PRO A 37 -7.95 5.15 1.93
C PRO A 37 -7.36 4.49 3.18
N TRP A 38 -7.81 4.90 4.38
CA TRP A 38 -7.20 4.49 5.65
C TRP A 38 -8.22 3.97 6.67
N MET A 39 -8.95 2.92 6.31
CA MET A 39 -10.00 2.36 7.17
C MET A 39 -9.43 1.68 8.42
N HIS A 40 -10.13 1.82 9.55
CA HIS A 40 -9.80 1.10 10.78
C HIS A 40 -10.32 -0.34 10.69
N ALA A 41 -9.46 -1.33 10.99
CA ALA A 41 -9.80 -2.75 10.81
C ALA A 41 -10.94 -3.25 11.72
N ALA A 42 -11.17 -2.57 12.86
CA ALA A 42 -12.28 -2.89 13.76
C ALA A 42 -13.63 -2.28 13.32
N ARG A 43 -13.69 -1.52 12.22
CA ARG A 43 -14.95 -0.96 11.72
C ARG A 43 -15.81 -2.08 11.15
N HIS A 44 -17.12 -2.05 11.44
CA HIS A 44 -18.07 -2.96 10.81
C HIS A 44 -18.01 -2.86 9.27
N GLY A 45 -17.92 -4.02 8.60
CA GLY A 45 -17.83 -4.11 7.14
C GLY A 45 -16.42 -3.91 6.57
N TRP A 46 -15.39 -3.87 7.41
CA TRP A 46 -14.00 -3.90 6.95
C TRP A 46 -13.66 -5.24 6.28
N ASP A 47 -12.99 -5.19 5.13
CA ASP A 47 -12.65 -6.36 4.32
C ASP A 47 -11.22 -6.26 3.79
N VAL A 48 -10.47 -7.37 3.83
CA VAL A 48 -9.06 -7.40 3.43
C VAL A 48 -8.87 -7.03 1.96
N GLU A 49 -9.69 -7.58 1.08
CA GLU A 49 -9.54 -7.39 -0.37
C GLU A 49 -9.93 -5.98 -0.80
N LYS A 50 -10.87 -5.35 -0.08
CA LYS A 50 -11.31 -3.96 -0.34
C LYS A 50 -10.44 -2.91 0.35
N ASP A 51 -10.09 -3.12 1.62
CA ASP A 51 -9.50 -2.09 2.48
C ASP A 51 -7.99 -2.23 2.70
N ALA A 52 -7.39 -3.39 2.39
CA ALA A 52 -5.96 -3.61 2.50
C ALA A 52 -5.14 -3.77 1.19
N PRO A 53 -5.66 -3.59 -0.05
CA PRO A 53 -4.90 -3.91 -1.25
C PRO A 53 -3.62 -3.09 -1.40
N LEU A 54 -3.63 -1.80 -1.03
CA LEU A 54 -2.41 -0.97 -1.05
C LEU A 54 -1.31 -1.51 -0.11
N PHE A 55 -1.70 -1.87 1.12
CA PHE A 55 -0.77 -2.36 2.12
C PHE A 55 -0.23 -3.74 1.74
N ARG A 56 -1.11 -4.61 1.23
CA ARG A 56 -0.75 -5.92 0.69
C ARG A 56 0.25 -5.79 -0.46
N ASN A 57 -0.01 -4.92 -1.44
CA ASN A 57 0.87 -4.71 -2.58
C ASN A 57 2.26 -4.25 -2.14
N TRP A 58 2.35 -3.38 -1.13
CA TRP A 58 3.63 -2.97 -0.56
C TRP A 58 4.38 -4.12 0.12
N ALA A 59 3.67 -4.96 0.87
CA ALA A 59 4.25 -6.14 1.51
C ALA A 59 4.79 -7.14 0.48
N ILE A 60 4.06 -7.34 -0.63
CA ILE A 60 4.50 -8.17 -1.76
C ILE A 60 5.74 -7.56 -2.43
N HIS A 61 5.70 -6.27 -2.75
CA HIS A 61 6.81 -5.56 -3.39
C HIS A 61 8.11 -5.63 -2.58
N THR A 62 8.00 -5.49 -1.26
CA THR A 62 9.14 -5.59 -0.32
C THR A 62 9.54 -7.02 0.02
N GLY A 63 8.81 -8.03 -0.48
CA GLY A 63 9.02 -9.44 -0.17
C GLY A 63 8.73 -9.81 1.29
N LYS A 64 7.96 -8.97 2.00
CA LYS A 64 7.48 -9.24 3.36
C LYS A 64 6.22 -10.10 3.39
N HIS A 65 5.61 -10.35 2.23
CA HIS A 65 4.50 -11.27 2.05
C HIS A 65 4.59 -11.96 0.69
N GLN A 66 4.52 -13.28 0.68
CA GLN A 66 4.48 -14.13 -0.51
C GLN A 66 3.08 -14.75 -0.65
N PRO A 67 2.28 -14.32 -1.64
CA PRO A 67 0.95 -14.88 -1.87
C PRO A 67 0.98 -16.40 -2.08
N GLY A 68 0.07 -17.13 -1.45
CA GLY A 68 0.00 -18.59 -1.53
C GLY A 68 0.97 -19.34 -0.63
N ILE A 69 1.96 -18.65 -0.03
CA ILE A 69 2.91 -19.22 0.94
C ILE A 69 2.62 -18.68 2.33
N ASP A 70 2.60 -17.36 2.47
CA ASP A 70 2.40 -16.68 3.75
C ASP A 70 0.91 -16.48 4.03
N LYS A 71 0.51 -16.58 5.31
CA LYS A 71 -0.84 -16.21 5.74
C LYS A 71 -1.04 -14.69 5.63
N PRO A 72 -2.21 -14.19 5.18
CA PRO A 72 -2.51 -12.77 5.20
C PRO A 72 -2.39 -12.15 6.59
N ASP A 73 -1.64 -11.04 6.71
CA ASP A 73 -1.55 -10.23 7.92
C ASP A 73 -1.67 -8.73 7.60
N PRO A 74 -2.91 -8.24 7.39
CA PRO A 74 -3.19 -6.85 7.04
C PRO A 74 -2.74 -5.84 8.08
N LYS A 75 -2.68 -6.24 9.36
CA LYS A 75 -2.22 -5.39 10.46
C LYS A 75 -0.73 -5.07 10.29
N THR A 76 0.07 -6.10 10.06
CA THR A 76 1.51 -5.96 9.83
C THR A 76 1.81 -5.20 8.54
N TRP A 77 1.09 -5.49 7.45
CA TRP A 77 1.25 -4.76 6.19
C TRP A 77 1.02 -3.25 6.36
N LYS A 78 -0.09 -2.88 7.01
CA LYS A 78 -0.45 -1.49 7.26
C LYS A 78 0.57 -0.78 8.16
N ALA A 79 1.04 -1.46 9.21
CA ALA A 79 2.06 -0.91 10.10
C ALA A 79 3.39 -0.63 9.37
N ASN A 80 3.88 -1.61 8.58
CA ASN A 80 5.11 -1.47 7.81
C ASN A 80 5.02 -0.38 6.74
N PHE A 81 3.89 -0.31 6.03
CA PHE A 81 3.61 0.75 5.06
C PHE A 81 3.69 2.13 5.70
N ARG A 82 3.06 2.32 6.86
CA ARG A 82 3.09 3.59 7.60
C ARG A 82 4.52 3.98 7.98
N CYS A 83 5.32 3.03 8.45
CA CYS A 83 6.73 3.30 8.77
C CYS A 83 7.52 3.72 7.53
N ALA A 84 7.34 3.03 6.39
CA ALA A 84 7.98 3.40 5.13
C ALA A 84 7.59 4.82 4.67
N MET A 85 6.30 5.16 4.77
CA MET A 85 5.79 6.51 4.48
C MET A 85 6.41 7.59 5.37
N ASN A 86 6.59 7.30 6.66
CA ASN A 86 7.15 8.26 7.61
C ASN A 86 8.66 8.48 7.43
N SER A 87 9.34 7.63 6.64
CA SER A 87 10.76 7.75 6.32
C SER A 87 11.04 8.41 4.95
N LEU A 88 10.03 8.98 4.31
CA LEU A 88 10.09 9.57 2.96
C LEU A 88 10.59 11.02 2.89
#